data_AF-A0A352RSL5-F1
#
_entry.id   AF-A0A352RSL5-F1
#
_cell.length_a   1.000
_cell.length_b   1.000
_cell.length_c   1.000
_cell.angle_alpha   90.00
_cell.angle_beta   90.00
_cell.angle_gamma   90.00
#
_symmetry.space_group_name_H-M   'P 1'
#
loop_
_entity.id
_entity.type
_entity.pdbx_description
1 polymer ?
#
loop_
_entity_poly.entity_id
_entity_poly.type
_entity_poly.pdbx_seq_one_letter_code
_entity_poly.pdbx_strand_id
1 'polypeptide(L)' 'MGIDLSLLWILIIFFGVMMYVVMDGFDLGIGILFPFVPARHDRDVMMNTVAPVWDGNET' A
#
# COMPACT_ATOMS: atom_id res chain seq x y z
N MET A 1 -10.45 -15.11 -32.95
CA MET A 1 -10.67 -13.92 -32.12
C MET A 1 -9.32 -13.50 -31.58
N GLY A 2 -8.86 -12.30 -31.92
CA GLY A 2 -7.63 -11.75 -31.35
C GLY A 2 -7.83 -11.31 -29.91
N ILE A 3 -6.73 -11.09 -29.18
CA ILE A 3 -6.79 -10.49 -27.85
C ILE A 3 -7.28 -9.05 -28.01
N ASP A 4 -8.32 -8.69 -27.25
CA ASP A 4 -8.77 -7.31 -27.14
C ASP A 4 -7.73 -6.52 -26.33
N LEU A 5 -6.95 -5.70 -27.04
CA LEU A 5 -5.89 -4.90 -26.43
C LEU A 5 -6.45 -3.87 -25.44
N SER A 6 -7.65 -3.33 -25.67
CA SER A 6 -8.28 -2.39 -24.75
C SER A 6 -8.63 -3.08 -23.44
N LEU A 7 -9.21 -4.29 -23.50
CA LEU A 7 -9.51 -5.07 -22.30
C LEU A 7 -8.24 -5.47 -21.54
N LEU A 8 -7.19 -5.88 -22.25
CA LEU A 8 -5.90 -6.23 -21.65
C LEU A 8 -5.29 -5.05 -20.90
N TRP A 9 -5.27 -3.86 -21.51
CA TRP A 9 -4.75 -2.66 -20.87
C TRP A 9 -5.57 -2.23 -19.66
N ILE A 10 -6.90 -2.34 -19.72
CA ILE A 10 -7.77 -2.08 -18.57
C ILE A 10 -7.40 -2.98 -17.39
N LEU A 11 -7.20 -4.28 -17.63
CA LEU A 11 -6.81 -5.22 -16.56
C LEU A 11 -5.45 -4.88 -15.95
N ILE A 12 -4.46 -4.55 -16.79
CA ILE A 12 -3.11 -4.21 -16.32
C ILE A 12 -3.14 -2.93 -15.48
N ILE A 13 -3.81 -1.88 -15.97
CA ILE A 13 -3.90 -0.60 -15.25
C ILE A 13 -4.70 -0.78 -13.96
N PHE A 14 -5.84 -1.46 -14.02
CA PHE A 14 -6.66 -1.74 -12.83
C PHE A 14 -5.86 -2.49 -11.77
N PHE A 15 -5.13 -3.54 -12.17
CA PHE A 15 -4.28 -4.29 -11.26
C PHE A 15 -3.16 -3.42 -10.67
N GLY A 16 -2.51 -2.59 -11.49
CA GLY A 16 -1.47 -1.66 -11.01
C GLY A 16 -2.01 -0.64 -10.00
N VAL A 17 -3.17 -0.04 -10.28
CA VAL A 17 -3.84 0.90 -9.35
C VAL A 17 -4.27 0.19 -8.07
N MET A 18 -4.80 -1.04 -8.16
CA MET A 18 -5.17 -1.82 -6.99
C MET A 18 -3.95 -2.09 -6.11
N MET A 19 -2.83 -2.52 -6.69
CA MET A 19 -1.59 -2.75 -5.96
C MET A 19 -1.08 -1.47 -5.29
N TYR A 20 -1.09 -0.35 -6.00
CA TYR A 20 -0.73 0.96 -5.45
C TYR A 20 -1.61 1.33 -4.24
N VAL A 21 -2.93 1.23 -4.38
CA VAL A 21 -3.87 1.56 -3.29
C VAL A 21 -3.68 0.64 -2.08
N VAL A 22 -3.36 -0.64 -2.28
CA VAL A 22 -3.15 -1.58 -1.18
C VAL A 22 -1.83 -1.32 -0.45
N MET A 23 -0.73 -1.13 -1.18
CA MET A 23 0.60 -0.88 -0.62
C MET A 23 0.63 0.49 0.07
N ASP A 24 0.32 1.55 -0.67
CA ASP A 24 0.38 2.93 -0.15
C ASP A 24 -0.73 3.21 0.87
N GLY A 25 -1.91 2.61 0.67
CA GLY A 25 -3.02 2.73 1.62
C GLY A 25 -2.73 2.08 2.99
N PHE A 26 -1.89 1.04 3.04
CA PHE A 26 -1.43 0.45 4.30
C PHE A 26 -0.50 1.43 5.04
N ASP A 27 0.50 1.97 4.36
CA ASP A 27 1.47 2.92 4.93
C ASP A 27 0.77 4.17 5.47
N LEU A 28 -0.08 4.78 4.65
CA LEU A 28 -0.90 5.94 5.04
C LEU A 28 -1.89 5.60 6.15
N GLY A 29 -2.51 4.41 6.10
CA GLY A 29 -3.44 3.94 7.12
C GLY A 29 -2.79 3.84 8.51
N ILE A 30 -1.57 3.30 8.59
CA ILE A 30 -0.78 3.26 9.82
C ILE A 30 -0.44 4.69 10.29
N GLY A 31 -0.06 5.58 9.37
CA GLY A 31 0.18 6.99 9.67
C GLY A 31 -1.04 7.71 10.27
N ILE A 32 -2.23 7.47 9.73
CA ILE A 32 -3.49 8.03 10.24
C ILE A 32 -3.81 7.47 11.64
N LEU A 33 -3.59 6.18 11.88
CA LEU A 33 -3.89 5.53 13.17
C LEU A 33 -2.86 5.83 14.27
N PHE A 34 -1.63 6.18 13.91
CA PHE A 34 -0.51 6.42 14.82
C PHE A 34 -0.81 7.36 16.01
N PRO A 35 -1.42 8.55 15.84
CA PRO A 35 -1.70 9.45 16.98
C PRO A 35 -2.74 8.89 17.96
N PHE A 36 -3.60 7.95 17.52
CA PHE A 36 -4.68 7.38 18.33
C PHE A 36 -4.22 6.23 19.22
N VAL A 37 -3.02 5.69 19.00
CA VAL A 37 -2.46 4.62 19.83
C VAL A 37 -1.70 5.24 21.00
N PRO A 38 -2.09 5.04 22.27
CA PRO A 38 -1.47 5.72 23.41
C PRO A 38 -0.17 5.06 23.89
N ALA A 39 -0.01 3.75 23.70
CA ALA A 39 1.15 3.01 24.19
C ALA A 39 2.35 3.16 23.24
N ARG A 40 3.49 3.54 23.80
CA ARG A 40 4.74 3.73 23.03
C ARG A 40 5.23 2.43 22.39
N HIS A 41 5.07 1.31 23.10
CA HIS A 41 5.43 -0.01 22.59
C HIS A 41 4.63 -0.37 21.32
N ASP A 42 3.32 -0.14 21.34
CA ASP A 42 2.45 -0.46 20.20
C ASP A 42 2.75 0.44 18.99
N ARG A 43 3.11 1.71 19.23
CA ARG A 43 3.60 2.62 18.18
C ARG A 43 4.88 2.13 17.53
N ASP A 44 5.83 1.64 18.34
CA ASP A 44 7.09 1.09 17.82
C ASP A 44 6.82 -0.17 16.98
N VAL A 45 5.89 -1.03 17.41
CA VAL A 45 5.46 -2.21 16.63
C VAL A 45 4.83 -1.77 15.31
N MET A 46 3.92 -0.80 15.30
CA MET A 46 3.31 -0.27 14.07
C MET A 46 4.36 0.25 13.09
N MET A 47 5.34 1.02 13.56
CA MET A 47 6.40 1.54 12.70
C MET A 47 7.31 0.42 12.15
N ASN A 48 7.64 -0.58 12.96
CA ASN A 48 8.44 -1.72 12.53
C ASN A 48 7.72 -2.60 11.48
N THR A 49 6.38 -2.58 11.41
CA THR A 49 5.63 -3.27 10.35
C THR A 49 5.66 -2.56 9.00
N VAL A 50 5.84 -1.24 9.00
CA VAL A 50 5.84 -0.40 7.77
C VAL A 50 7.25 -0.18 7.24
N ALA A 51 8.24 0.00 8.12
CA ALA A 51 9.61 0.35 7.74
C ALA A 51 10.23 -0.48 6.59
N PRO A 52 10.11 -1.82 6.54
CA PRO A 52 10.71 -2.61 5.45
C PRO A 52 9.90 -2.57 4.14
N VAL A 53 8.62 -2.18 4.17
CA VAL A 53 7.74 -2.14 3.00
C VAL A 53 7.72 -0.75 2.37
N TRP A 54 7.76 0.29 3.20
CA TRP A 54 7.74 1.69 2.77
C TRP A 54 8.94 2.04 1.88
N ASP A 55 10.16 1.61 2.24
CA ASP A 55 11.36 1.84 1.43
C ASP A 55 11.28 1.16 0.03
N GLY A 56 10.59 0.02 -0.05
CA GLY A 56 10.31 -0.67 -1.32
C GLY A 56 9.12 -0.11 -2.12
N ASN A 57 8.32 0.78 -1.52
CA ASN A 57 7.22 1.50 -2.19
C ASN A 57 7.70 2.85 -2.75
N GLU A 58 8.64 3.52 -2.06
CA GLU A 58 9.19 4.83 -2.46
C GLU A 58 10.48 4.78 -3.32
N THR A 59 11.06 3.59 -3.56
CA THR A 59 12.23 3.39 -4.45
C THR A 59 11.87 2.60 -5.71
#